data_AF-A0A6P5RMN3-F1
#
_entry.id   AF-A0A6P5RMN3-F1
#
_cell.length_a   1.000
_cell.length_b   1.000
_cell.length_c   1.000
_cell.angle_alpha   90.00
_cell.angle_beta   90.00
_cell.angle_gamma   90.00
#
_symmetry.space_group_name_H-M   'P 1'
#
loop_
_entity.id
_entity.type
_entity.pdbx_description
1 polymer ?
#
loop_
_entity_poly.entity_id
_entity_poly.type
_entity_poly.pdbx_seq_one_letter_code
_entity_poly.pdbx_strand_id
1 'polypeptide(L)'
;MRKPISKTSRKQKELSELQEIELLKSWIESQQPECGSNPMSLPPLPSDAPVGRVGPTIFSRYAGATRFDQLPISKKTKDALRQSKYIEMTDIQRASLPHALCGRDILGAAKTGSGKTLAFVIPLVEKLYRERWCPQDGVGSIILSPTREIASQTFDVLKAVGKHHNFSAGLLIGGRRDVEAEKERVNELNILVCTPGRLLQHMDETPNFDCSQLQV
;
A
#
# COMPACT_ATOMS: atom_id res chain seq x y z
N MET A 1 11.28 -29.08 -0.07
CA MET A 1 10.94 -28.61 -1.45
C MET A 1 9.48 -28.14 -1.48
N ARG A 2 9.22 -26.84 -1.72
CA ARG A 2 7.84 -26.36 -1.95
C ARG A 2 7.43 -26.75 -3.38
N LYS A 3 6.35 -27.54 -3.53
CA LYS A 3 5.81 -27.91 -4.84
C LYS A 3 5.45 -26.64 -5.63
N PRO A 4 5.80 -26.54 -6.93
CA PRO A 4 5.39 -25.40 -7.75
C PRO A 4 3.86 -25.36 -7.86
N ILE A 5 3.28 -24.19 -7.61
CA ILE A 5 1.84 -23.94 -7.73
C ILE A 5 1.46 -24.08 -9.21
N SER A 6 0.47 -24.94 -9.52
CA SER A 6 0.02 -25.19 -10.90
C SER A 6 -0.51 -23.92 -11.57
N LYS A 7 -0.41 -23.81 -12.90
CA LYS A 7 -0.91 -22.68 -13.68
C LYS A 7 -2.41 -22.39 -13.41
N THR A 8 -3.20 -23.44 -13.19
CA THR A 8 -4.63 -23.34 -12.86
C THR A 8 -4.87 -22.71 -11.49
N SER A 9 -4.08 -23.10 -10.48
CA SER A 9 -4.18 -22.52 -9.14
C SER A 9 -3.75 -21.05 -9.11
N ARG A 10 -2.79 -20.64 -9.95
CA ARG A 10 -2.41 -19.22 -10.12
C ARG A 10 -3.53 -18.37 -10.71
N LYS A 11 -4.18 -18.84 -11.80
CA LYS A 11 -5.33 -18.14 -12.39
C LYS A 11 -6.51 -18.03 -11.43
N GLN A 12 -6.81 -19.09 -10.68
CA GLN A 12 -7.87 -19.05 -9.66
C GLN A 12 -7.58 -18.02 -8.57
N LYS A 13 -6.32 -17.88 -8.16
CA LYS A 13 -5.92 -16.89 -7.16
C LYS A 13 -6.05 -15.45 -7.69
N GLU A 14 -5.66 -15.19 -8.94
CA GLU A 14 -5.85 -13.88 -9.60
C GLU A 14 -7.33 -13.49 -9.64
N LEU A 15 -8.19 -14.42 -10.08
CA LEU A 15 -9.63 -14.22 -10.14
C LEU A 15 -10.21 -13.91 -8.76
N SER A 16 -9.72 -14.59 -7.71
CA SER A 16 -10.13 -14.33 -6.32
C SER A 16 -9.70 -12.94 -5.84
N GLU A 17 -8.47 -12.51 -6.13
CA GLU A 17 -7.95 -11.20 -5.70
C GLU A 17 -8.69 -10.04 -6.42
N LEU A 18 -9.01 -10.20 -7.71
CA LEU A 18 -9.81 -9.23 -8.47
C LEU A 18 -11.25 -9.16 -7.94
N GLN A 19 -11.87 -10.31 -7.65
CA GLN A 19 -13.20 -10.39 -7.06
C GLN A 19 -13.26 -9.70 -5.69
N GLU A 20 -12.21 -9.83 -4.86
CA GLU A 20 -12.15 -9.15 -3.56
C GLU A 20 -12.15 -7.62 -3.70
N ILE A 21 -11.49 -7.07 -4.73
CA ILE A 21 -11.45 -5.63 -4.98
C ILE A 21 -12.75 -5.12 -5.59
N GLU A 22 -13.32 -5.86 -6.53
CA GLU A 22 -14.63 -5.53 -7.08
C GLU A 22 -15.69 -5.54 -5.97
N LEU A 23 -15.64 -6.54 -5.09
CA LEU A 23 -16.47 -6.61 -3.90
C LEU A 23 -16.26 -5.39 -2.98
N LEU A 24 -15.02 -4.97 -2.75
CA LEU A 24 -14.72 -3.77 -1.95
C LEU A 24 -15.24 -2.49 -2.63
N LYS A 25 -15.16 -2.38 -3.96
CA LYS A 25 -15.72 -1.24 -4.71
C LYS A 25 -17.24 -1.19 -4.56
N SER A 26 -17.94 -2.29 -4.83
CA SER A 26 -19.39 -2.38 -4.64
C SER A 26 -19.79 -2.10 -3.19
N TRP A 27 -18.99 -2.56 -2.24
CA TRP A 27 -19.18 -2.28 -0.83
C TRP A 27 -19.09 -0.77 -0.52
N ILE A 28 -18.03 -0.08 -0.97
CA ILE A 28 -17.87 1.37 -0.79
C ILE A 28 -19.00 2.15 -1.45
N GLU A 29 -19.40 1.78 -2.67
CA GLU A 29 -20.48 2.42 -3.42
C GLU A 29 -21.84 2.26 -2.73
N SER A 30 -22.13 1.06 -2.21
CA SER A 30 -23.38 0.81 -1.46
C SER A 30 -23.49 1.59 -0.15
N GLN A 31 -22.36 2.07 0.37
CA GLN A 31 -22.25 2.80 1.63
C GLN A 31 -21.79 4.25 1.39
N GLN A 32 -21.97 4.78 0.19
CA GLN A 32 -21.59 6.15 -0.12
C GLN A 32 -22.39 7.09 0.79
N PRO A 33 -21.71 7.86 1.65
CA PRO A 33 -22.38 8.77 2.56
C PRO A 33 -23.01 9.92 1.78
N GLU A 34 -24.08 10.52 2.31
CA GLU A 34 -24.64 11.73 1.73
C GLU A 34 -23.57 12.83 1.65
N CYS A 35 -23.63 13.67 0.62
CA CYS A 35 -22.68 14.76 0.46
C CYS A 35 -22.65 15.64 1.73
N GLY A 36 -21.45 15.88 2.27
CA GLY A 36 -21.27 16.66 3.50
C GLY A 36 -21.40 15.87 4.80
N SER A 37 -21.74 14.57 4.75
CA SER A 37 -21.76 13.73 5.95
C SER A 37 -20.41 13.08 6.23
N ASN A 38 -20.11 12.86 7.52
CA ASN A 38 -18.88 12.21 7.96
C ASN A 38 -19.14 10.72 8.24
N PRO A 39 -18.70 9.78 7.37
CA PRO A 39 -18.92 8.35 7.56
C PRO A 39 -18.21 7.79 8.79
N MET A 40 -17.19 8.48 9.30
CA MET A 40 -16.45 8.11 10.52
C MET A 40 -17.11 8.63 11.81
N SER A 41 -18.20 9.41 11.70
CA SER A 41 -18.98 9.84 12.87
C SER A 41 -19.81 8.70 13.48
N LEU A 42 -20.05 7.65 12.70
CA LEU A 42 -20.74 6.46 13.14
C LEU A 42 -19.81 5.60 14.01
N PRO A 43 -20.34 4.97 15.08
CA PRO A 43 -19.52 4.10 15.93
C PRO A 43 -18.96 2.93 15.10
N PRO A 44 -17.76 2.42 15.47
CA PRO A 44 -17.19 1.24 14.84
C PRO A 44 -18.15 0.04 14.96
N LEU A 45 -18.02 -0.93 14.05
CA LEU A 45 -18.76 -2.17 14.18
C LEU A 45 -18.31 -2.92 15.45
N PRO A 46 -19.20 -3.70 16.09
CA PRO A 46 -18.81 -4.65 17.13
C PRO A 46 -17.65 -5.54 16.67
N SER A 47 -16.80 -5.97 17.60
CA SER A 47 -15.58 -6.73 17.30
C SER A 47 -15.85 -8.09 16.63
N ASP A 48 -17.04 -8.66 16.87
CA ASP A 48 -17.55 -9.91 16.32
C ASP A 48 -18.41 -9.72 15.06
N ALA A 49 -18.67 -8.48 14.65
CA ALA A 49 -19.49 -8.21 13.49
C ALA A 49 -18.79 -8.65 12.19
N PRO A 50 -19.52 -9.30 11.27
CA PRO A 50 -18.98 -9.63 9.96
C PRO A 50 -18.62 -8.36 9.18
N VAL A 51 -17.38 -8.33 8.68
CA VAL A 51 -16.86 -7.22 7.88
C VAL A 51 -16.84 -7.63 6.40
N GLY A 52 -17.45 -6.82 5.53
CA GLY A 52 -17.65 -7.14 4.12
C GLY A 52 -19.08 -7.60 3.83
N ARG A 53 -19.24 -8.62 2.99
CA ARG A 53 -20.55 -9.11 2.55
C ARG A 53 -21.22 -9.93 3.65
N VAL A 54 -22.35 -9.44 4.18
CA VAL A 54 -23.12 -10.04 5.29
C VAL A 54 -24.32 -10.83 4.79
N GLY A 55 -24.76 -10.56 3.56
CA GLY A 55 -25.84 -11.27 2.91
C GLY A 55 -25.67 -11.30 1.39
N PRO A 56 -26.66 -11.77 0.63
CA PRO A 56 -26.57 -11.85 -0.83
C PRO A 56 -26.28 -10.49 -1.48
N THR A 57 -26.78 -9.39 -0.93
CA THR A 57 -26.59 -8.03 -1.47
C THR A 57 -26.26 -7.01 -0.40
N ILE A 58 -26.11 -7.44 0.86
CA ILE A 58 -25.90 -6.56 2.00
C ILE A 58 -24.43 -6.60 2.39
N PHE A 59 -23.84 -5.42 2.51
CA PHE A 59 -22.51 -5.24 3.06
C PHE A 59 -22.59 -4.56 4.43
N SER A 60 -21.61 -4.81 5.30
CA SER A 60 -21.48 -4.08 6.56
C SER A 60 -21.04 -2.64 6.28
N ARG A 61 -20.77 -1.80 7.29
CA ARG A 61 -20.21 -0.46 7.03
C ARG A 61 -18.70 -0.56 6.86
N TYR A 62 -18.14 -0.10 5.74
CA TYR A 62 -16.68 -0.15 5.51
C TYR A 62 -15.92 0.67 6.57
N ALA A 63 -16.48 1.82 6.95
CA ALA A 63 -15.95 2.66 8.03
C ALA A 63 -15.93 1.91 9.38
N GLY A 64 -16.72 0.85 9.52
CA GLY A 64 -16.79 0.00 10.69
C GLY A 64 -15.65 -1.00 10.84
N ALA A 65 -14.84 -1.24 9.80
CA ALA A 65 -13.65 -2.08 9.90
C ALA A 65 -12.65 -1.42 10.86
N THR A 66 -12.15 -2.19 11.83
CA THR A 66 -11.22 -1.72 12.86
C THR A 66 -9.86 -2.39 12.76
N ARG A 67 -9.75 -3.53 12.07
CA ARG A 67 -8.51 -4.32 11.99
C ARG A 67 -8.04 -4.49 10.55
N PHE A 68 -6.73 -4.59 10.36
CA PHE A 68 -6.14 -4.80 9.04
C PHE A 68 -6.53 -6.14 8.41
N ASP A 69 -6.76 -7.18 9.21
CA ASP A 69 -7.11 -8.51 8.70
C ASP A 69 -8.53 -8.60 8.13
N GLN A 70 -9.37 -7.61 8.42
CA GLN A 70 -10.70 -7.44 7.86
C GLN A 70 -10.70 -6.80 6.46
N LEU A 71 -9.58 -6.23 6.01
CA LEU A 71 -9.44 -5.68 4.67
C LEU A 71 -9.03 -6.76 3.64
N PRO A 72 -9.39 -6.57 2.35
CA PRO A 72 -8.97 -7.44 1.25
C PRO A 72 -7.51 -7.13 0.84
N ILE A 73 -6.59 -7.42 1.75
CA ILE A 73 -5.15 -7.31 1.54
C ILE A 73 -4.52 -8.71 1.52
N SER A 74 -3.41 -8.85 0.81
CA SER A 74 -2.73 -10.13 0.64
C SER A 74 -2.31 -10.76 1.97
N LYS A 75 -2.27 -12.10 2.00
CA LYS A 75 -1.76 -12.84 3.17
C LYS A 75 -0.35 -12.40 3.57
N LYS A 76 0.51 -12.09 2.59
CA LYS A 76 1.88 -11.59 2.80
C LYS A 76 1.88 -10.31 3.63
N THR A 77 1.02 -9.36 3.27
CA THR A 77 0.86 -8.09 4.01
C THR A 77 0.24 -8.32 5.38
N LYS A 78 -0.79 -9.17 5.52
CA LYS A 78 -1.38 -9.51 6.83
C LYS A 78 -0.33 -10.12 7.79
N ASP A 79 0.48 -11.05 7.28
CA ASP A 79 1.54 -11.71 8.06
C ASP A 79 2.64 -10.71 8.49
N ALA A 80 2.99 -9.76 7.61
CA ALA A 80 3.95 -8.70 7.90
C ALA A 80 3.42 -7.76 9.00
N LEU A 81 2.20 -7.25 8.84
CA LEU A 81 1.55 -6.36 9.81
C LEU A 81 1.45 -7.01 11.20
N ARG A 82 1.04 -8.28 11.27
CA ARG A 82 0.97 -9.03 12.54
C ARG A 82 2.33 -9.16 13.22
N GLN A 83 3.40 -9.45 12.47
CA GLN A 83 4.75 -9.53 13.02
C GLN A 83 5.25 -8.18 13.54
N SER A 84 4.86 -7.09 12.89
CA SER A 84 5.13 -5.72 13.31
C SER A 84 4.17 -5.20 14.40
N LYS A 85 3.29 -6.06 14.93
CA LYS A 85 2.29 -5.74 15.96
C LYS A 85 1.26 -4.68 15.52
N TYR A 86 1.05 -4.52 14.22
CA TYR A 86 -0.05 -3.73 13.67
C TYR A 86 -1.29 -4.60 13.57
N ILE A 87 -2.22 -4.42 14.52
CA ILE A 87 -3.46 -5.21 14.62
C ILE A 87 -4.65 -4.33 14.24
N GLU A 88 -4.80 -3.20 14.93
CA GLU A 88 -5.91 -2.26 14.76
C GLU A 88 -5.51 -1.05 13.91
N MET A 89 -6.47 -0.58 13.13
CA MET A 89 -6.33 0.60 12.28
C MET A 89 -6.69 1.87 13.05
N THR A 90 -5.92 2.93 12.83
CA THR A 90 -6.25 4.28 13.31
C THR A 90 -7.37 4.89 12.45
N ASP A 91 -7.99 5.98 12.93
CA ASP A 91 -9.11 6.61 12.20
C ASP A 91 -8.75 7.04 10.78
N ILE A 92 -7.55 7.60 10.56
CA ILE A 92 -7.12 7.98 9.21
C ILE A 92 -6.92 6.75 8.32
N GLN A 93 -6.45 5.62 8.87
CA GLN A 93 -6.28 4.37 8.12
C GLN A 93 -7.63 3.76 7.77
N ARG A 94 -8.59 3.73 8.72
CA ARG A 94 -9.97 3.29 8.48
C ARG A 94 -10.67 4.12 7.41
N ALA A 95 -10.45 5.43 7.43
CA ALA A 95 -11.06 6.35 6.48
C ALA A 95 -10.45 6.26 5.07
N SER A 96 -9.17 5.90 4.94
CA SER A 96 -8.43 5.98 3.66
C SER A 96 -8.13 4.63 3.01
N LEU A 97 -7.77 3.59 3.77
CA LEU A 97 -7.30 2.32 3.22
C LEU A 97 -8.32 1.65 2.28
N PRO A 98 -9.62 1.54 2.64
CA PRO A 98 -10.60 0.95 1.73
C PRO A 98 -10.65 1.66 0.37
N HIS A 99 -10.58 2.99 0.36
CA HIS A 99 -10.60 3.78 -0.87
C HIS A 99 -9.29 3.66 -1.66
N ALA A 100 -8.15 3.74 -0.97
CA ALA A 100 -6.83 3.63 -1.59
C ALA A 100 -6.60 2.23 -2.20
N LEU A 101 -7.06 1.16 -1.54
CA LEU A 101 -7.00 -0.21 -2.07
C LEU A 101 -7.80 -0.39 -3.36
N CYS A 102 -8.84 0.42 -3.56
CA CYS A 102 -9.64 0.48 -4.78
C CYS A 102 -9.01 1.36 -5.88
N GLY A 103 -7.87 1.98 -5.62
CA GLY A 103 -7.16 2.85 -6.57
C GLY A 103 -7.71 4.26 -6.67
N ARG A 104 -8.43 4.75 -5.65
CA ARG A 104 -8.89 6.15 -5.59
C ARG A 104 -7.78 7.05 -5.05
N ASP A 105 -7.69 8.27 -5.59
CA ASP A 105 -6.80 9.30 -5.07
C ASP A 105 -7.27 9.81 -3.71
N ILE A 106 -6.34 9.99 -2.77
CA ILE A 106 -6.65 10.36 -1.39
C ILE A 106 -5.85 11.58 -0.96
N LEU A 107 -6.58 12.61 -0.52
CA LEU A 107 -6.02 13.71 0.25
C LEU A 107 -6.20 13.44 1.75
N GLY A 108 -5.12 13.04 2.42
CA GLY A 108 -5.14 12.69 3.85
C GLY A 108 -4.64 13.82 4.74
N ALA A 109 -5.52 14.43 5.53
CA ALA A 109 -5.17 15.41 6.56
C ALA A 109 -5.34 14.81 7.96
N ALA A 110 -4.24 14.64 8.70
CA ALA A 110 -4.27 14.17 10.09
C ALA A 110 -3.02 14.61 10.86
N LYS A 111 -3.11 14.68 12.19
CA LYS A 111 -1.99 15.03 13.08
C LYS A 111 -0.79 14.09 12.94
N THR A 112 0.41 14.53 13.31
CA THR A 112 1.59 13.64 13.40
C THR A 112 1.33 12.50 14.40
N GLY A 113 1.87 11.31 14.13
CA GLY A 113 1.62 10.12 14.96
C GLY A 113 0.26 9.44 14.76
N SER A 114 -0.62 9.96 13.89
CA SER A 114 -1.93 9.34 13.57
C SER A 114 -1.85 8.06 12.75
N GLY A 115 -0.67 7.59 12.36
CA GLY A 115 -0.50 6.37 11.56
C GLY A 115 -0.65 6.56 10.05
N LYS A 116 -0.55 7.79 9.53
CA LYS A 116 -0.64 8.09 8.08
C LYS A 116 0.30 7.24 7.21
N THR A 117 1.48 6.88 7.71
CA THR A 117 2.47 6.12 6.92
C THR A 117 1.91 4.79 6.42
N LEU A 118 1.26 4.01 7.29
CA LEU A 118 0.61 2.76 6.87
C LEU A 118 -0.55 2.99 5.91
N ALA A 119 -1.23 4.14 5.99
CA ALA A 119 -2.37 4.47 5.15
C ALA A 119 -2.01 4.57 3.66
N PHE A 120 -0.76 4.94 3.32
CA PHE A 120 -0.29 4.96 1.92
C PHE A 120 0.69 3.83 1.59
N VAL A 121 1.47 3.31 2.55
CA VAL A 121 2.42 2.20 2.29
C VAL A 121 1.69 0.90 1.98
N ILE A 122 0.62 0.57 2.70
CA ILE A 122 -0.16 -0.66 2.47
C ILE A 122 -0.75 -0.71 1.06
N PRO A 123 -1.51 0.30 0.58
CA PRO A 123 -2.11 0.25 -0.75
C PRO A 123 -1.05 0.25 -1.86
N LEU A 124 0.10 0.91 -1.66
CA LEU A 124 1.23 0.86 -2.58
C LEU A 124 1.74 -0.58 -2.76
N VAL A 125 2.08 -1.25 -1.65
CA VAL A 125 2.58 -2.64 -1.66
C VAL A 125 1.55 -3.59 -2.28
N GLU A 126 0.27 -3.40 -1.94
CA GLU A 126 -0.82 -4.21 -2.48
C GLU A 126 -1.06 -3.98 -3.98
N LYS A 127 -0.93 -2.73 -4.45
CA LYS A 127 -1.04 -2.41 -5.88
C LYS A 127 0.03 -3.14 -6.68
N LEU A 128 1.31 -2.96 -6.32
CA LEU A 128 2.42 -3.64 -7.00
C LEU A 128 2.31 -5.17 -6.91
N TYR A 129 1.82 -5.70 -5.79
CA TYR A 129 1.62 -7.14 -5.63
C TYR A 129 0.56 -7.70 -6.58
N ARG A 130 -0.56 -6.99 -6.76
CA ARG A 130 -1.65 -7.40 -7.66
C ARG A 130 -1.28 -7.24 -9.13
N GLU A 131 -0.56 -6.18 -9.48
CA GLU A 131 0.03 -6.00 -10.81
C GLU A 131 1.18 -6.98 -11.10
N ARG A 132 1.57 -7.78 -10.10
CA ARG A 132 2.67 -8.75 -10.19
C ARG A 132 4.00 -8.13 -10.57
N TRP A 133 4.19 -6.90 -10.10
CA TRP A 133 5.40 -6.15 -10.32
C TRP A 133 6.61 -6.98 -9.91
N CYS A 134 7.54 -7.14 -10.83
CA CYS A 134 8.76 -7.88 -10.64
C CYS A 134 9.98 -6.93 -10.65
N PRO A 135 11.13 -7.36 -10.11
CA PRO A 135 12.33 -6.53 -10.13
C PRO A 135 12.73 -6.03 -11.53
N GLN A 136 12.34 -6.77 -12.58
CA GLN A 136 12.61 -6.43 -13.97
C GLN A 136 11.71 -5.32 -14.53
N ASP A 137 10.57 -5.02 -13.89
CA ASP A 137 9.64 -3.96 -14.34
C ASP A 137 10.12 -2.55 -13.93
N GLY A 138 11.26 -2.44 -13.25
CA GLY A 138 11.82 -1.15 -12.81
C GLY A 138 10.95 -0.47 -11.75
N VAL A 139 10.99 0.86 -11.71
CA VAL A 139 10.35 1.68 -10.68
C VAL A 139 8.84 1.75 -10.89
N GLY A 140 8.09 1.07 -10.02
CA GLY A 140 6.62 1.08 -10.03
C GLY A 140 6.01 2.07 -9.05
N SER A 141 6.76 2.58 -8.07
CA SER A 141 6.23 3.57 -7.12
C SER A 141 7.28 4.48 -6.49
N ILE A 142 6.87 5.72 -6.17
CA ILE A 142 7.70 6.72 -5.52
C ILE A 142 6.96 7.34 -4.33
N ILE A 143 7.60 7.32 -3.15
CA ILE A 143 7.19 8.06 -1.97
C ILE A 143 8.10 9.27 -1.80
N LEU A 144 7.57 10.46 -2.05
CA LEU A 144 8.26 11.73 -1.80
C LEU A 144 8.14 12.14 -0.33
N SER A 145 9.27 12.45 0.29
CA SER A 145 9.36 12.92 1.67
C SER A 145 10.11 14.25 1.75
N PRO A 146 9.64 15.22 2.57
CA PRO A 146 10.23 16.56 2.62
C PRO A 146 11.60 16.58 3.31
N THR A 147 11.85 15.66 4.24
CA THR A 147 13.13 15.57 4.97
C THR A 147 13.70 14.16 4.94
N ARG A 148 15.01 14.07 5.20
CA ARG A 148 15.76 12.81 5.21
C ARG A 148 15.30 11.87 6.33
N GLU A 149 14.95 12.43 7.46
CA GLU A 149 14.52 11.71 8.67
C GLU A 149 13.15 11.07 8.42
N ILE A 150 12.21 11.82 7.84
CA ILE A 150 10.87 11.32 7.49
C ILE A 150 10.97 10.24 6.40
N ALA A 151 11.83 10.44 5.41
CA ALA A 151 12.09 9.44 4.37
C ALA A 151 12.63 8.13 4.98
N SER A 152 13.60 8.23 5.88
CA SER A 152 14.21 7.06 6.53
C SER A 152 13.20 6.30 7.40
N GLN A 153 12.39 7.01 8.18
CA GLN A 153 11.30 6.42 8.98
C GLN A 153 10.26 5.72 8.09
N THR A 154 9.88 6.35 6.99
CA THR A 154 8.93 5.77 6.03
C THR A 154 9.49 4.52 5.37
N PHE A 155 10.78 4.52 5.04
CA PHE A 155 11.47 3.36 4.48
C PHE A 155 11.54 2.18 5.46
N ASP A 156 11.70 2.43 6.76
CA ASP A 156 11.64 1.37 7.77
C ASP A 156 10.24 0.75 7.86
N VAL A 157 9.18 1.56 7.79
CA VAL A 157 7.80 1.06 7.71
C VAL A 157 7.57 0.26 6.43
N LEU A 158 8.07 0.74 5.29
CA LEU A 158 7.99 0.02 4.01
C LEU A 158 8.66 -1.36 4.10
N LYS A 159 9.87 -1.45 4.66
CA LYS A 159 10.56 -2.74 4.87
C LYS A 159 9.76 -3.67 5.78
N ALA A 160 9.14 -3.14 6.83
CA ALA A 160 8.33 -3.93 7.75
C ALA A 160 7.10 -4.52 7.05
N VAL A 161 6.34 -3.72 6.30
CA VAL A 161 5.13 -4.15 5.57
C VAL A 161 5.49 -5.02 4.35
N GLY A 162 6.55 -4.67 3.63
CA GLY A 162 7.03 -5.34 2.43
C GLY A 162 7.80 -6.64 2.69
N LYS A 163 8.08 -6.99 3.95
CA LYS A 163 8.99 -8.09 4.34
C LYS A 163 8.75 -9.44 3.67
N HIS A 164 7.49 -9.78 3.38
CA HIS A 164 7.11 -11.07 2.77
C HIS A 164 6.90 -10.98 1.26
N HIS A 165 7.13 -9.82 0.66
CA HIS A 165 7.04 -9.55 -0.77
C HIS A 165 8.43 -9.58 -1.42
N ASN A 166 8.47 -9.74 -2.74
CA ASN A 166 9.72 -9.83 -3.50
C ASN A 166 10.03 -8.52 -4.24
N PHE A 167 9.76 -7.38 -3.59
CA PHE A 167 10.04 -6.06 -4.17
C PHE A 167 11.45 -5.60 -3.82
N SER A 168 12.12 -4.96 -4.77
CA SER A 168 13.30 -4.14 -4.49
C SER A 168 12.86 -2.74 -4.05
N ALA A 169 13.45 -2.22 -2.98
CA ALA A 169 13.16 -0.88 -2.49
C ALA A 169 14.44 -0.14 -2.13
N GLY A 170 14.51 1.16 -2.44
CA GLY A 170 15.65 2.01 -2.12
C GLY A 170 15.26 3.32 -1.45
N LEU A 171 16.20 3.87 -0.72
CA LEU A 171 16.09 5.13 0.00
C LEU A 171 17.04 6.15 -0.63
N LEU A 172 16.52 7.10 -1.40
CA LEU A 172 17.30 8.12 -2.10
C LEU A 172 17.21 9.46 -1.37
N ILE A 173 18.21 9.77 -0.56
CA ILE A 173 18.24 10.99 0.25
C ILE A 173 19.56 11.74 0.09
N GLY A 174 19.48 13.07 0.01
CA GLY A 174 20.67 13.91 -0.12
C GLY A 174 21.64 13.80 1.07
N GLY A 175 22.86 14.31 0.91
CA GLY A 175 23.86 14.35 1.99
C GLY A 175 24.51 13.00 2.31
N ARG A 176 24.39 12.01 1.41
CA ARG A 176 25.22 10.80 1.40
C ARG A 176 26.21 10.86 0.24
N ARG A 177 27.42 10.32 0.44
CA ARG A 177 28.53 10.37 -0.54
C ARG A 177 28.49 9.26 -1.59
N ASP A 178 27.49 8.38 -1.53
CA ASP A 178 27.39 7.11 -2.26
C ASP A 178 26.51 7.21 -3.53
N VAL A 179 26.39 8.40 -4.13
CA VAL A 179 25.57 8.63 -5.35
C VAL A 179 25.93 7.65 -6.45
N GLU A 180 27.22 7.43 -6.68
CA GLU A 180 27.71 6.53 -7.73
C GLU A 180 27.29 5.08 -7.48
N ALA A 181 27.33 4.63 -6.23
CA ALA A 181 26.88 3.30 -5.85
C ALA A 181 25.34 3.16 -5.89
N GLU A 182 24.61 4.25 -5.70
CA GLU A 182 23.15 4.31 -5.91
C GLU A 182 22.82 4.23 -7.41
N LYS A 183 23.57 4.94 -8.27
CA LYS A 183 23.37 4.93 -9.74
C LYS A 183 23.45 3.53 -10.35
N GLU A 184 24.33 2.68 -9.82
CA GLU A 184 24.46 1.29 -10.27
C GLU A 184 23.22 0.42 -10.00
N ARG A 185 22.43 0.76 -8.97
CA ARG A 185 21.35 -0.09 -8.47
C ARG A 185 19.96 0.51 -8.64
N VAL A 186 19.86 1.82 -8.82
CA VAL A 186 18.57 2.53 -8.79
C VAL A 186 17.60 2.06 -9.88
N ASN A 187 18.13 1.63 -11.03
CA ASN A 187 17.36 1.11 -12.16
C ASN A 187 16.73 -0.27 -11.89
N GLU A 188 17.21 -1.01 -10.87
CA GLU A 188 16.70 -2.33 -10.50
C GLU A 188 15.68 -2.26 -9.35
N LEU A 189 15.33 -1.05 -8.90
CA LEU A 189 14.43 -0.83 -7.77
C LEU A 189 12.98 -0.73 -8.20
N ASN A 190 12.06 -1.34 -7.44
CA ASN A 190 10.62 -1.23 -7.67
C ASN A 190 9.97 -0.07 -6.90
N ILE A 191 10.46 0.22 -5.70
CA ILE A 191 9.87 1.23 -4.81
C ILE A 191 10.95 2.19 -4.34
N LEU A 192 10.75 3.48 -4.57
CA LEU A 192 11.66 4.52 -4.09
C LEU A 192 11.02 5.29 -2.95
N VAL A 193 11.77 5.48 -1.86
CA VAL A 193 11.45 6.48 -0.83
C VAL A 193 12.52 7.55 -0.92
N CYS A 194 12.15 8.80 -1.20
CA CYS A 194 13.15 9.80 -1.56
C CYS A 194 12.80 11.23 -1.19
N THR A 195 13.84 12.04 -1.04
CA THR A 195 13.71 13.50 -1.01
C THR A 195 13.71 14.06 -2.44
N PRO A 196 12.90 15.08 -2.78
CA PRO A 196 12.76 15.58 -4.15
C PRO A 196 14.09 15.92 -4.84
N GLY A 197 14.99 16.64 -4.17
CA GLY A 197 16.26 17.04 -4.77
C GLY A 197 17.17 15.86 -5.14
N ARG A 198 17.16 14.78 -4.37
CA ARG A 198 17.97 13.59 -4.67
C ARG A 198 17.35 12.76 -5.80
N LEU A 199 16.03 12.67 -5.86
CA LEU A 199 15.34 12.05 -6.99
C LEU A 199 15.66 12.78 -8.30
N LEU A 200 15.55 14.11 -8.30
CA LEU A 200 15.89 14.94 -9.46
C LEU A 200 17.34 14.70 -9.92
N GLN A 201 18.29 14.66 -8.98
CA GLN A 201 19.68 14.35 -9.29
C GLN A 201 19.81 12.99 -10.03
N HIS A 202 19.07 11.96 -9.60
CA HIS A 202 19.09 10.68 -10.30
C HIS A 202 18.43 10.74 -11.68
N MET A 203 17.36 11.52 -11.85
CA MET A 203 16.72 11.75 -13.15
C MET A 203 17.63 12.44 -14.15
N ASP A 204 18.48 13.36 -13.69
CA ASP A 204 19.38 14.11 -14.57
C ASP A 204 20.70 13.35 -14.84
N GLU A 205 21.25 12.65 -13.84
CA GLU A 205 22.61 12.13 -13.89
C GLU A 205 22.73 10.61 -14.02
N THR A 206 21.64 9.84 -13.81
CA THR A 206 21.70 8.37 -13.87
C THR A 206 21.31 7.87 -15.26
N PRO A 207 22.21 7.21 -16.00
CA PRO A 207 21.87 6.64 -17.29
C PRO A 207 20.72 5.62 -17.16
N ASN A 208 19.76 5.70 -18.09
CA ASN A 208 18.61 4.80 -18.20
C ASN A 208 17.65 4.80 -17.00
N PHE A 209 17.75 5.78 -16.09
CA PHE A 209 16.76 5.92 -15.03
C PHE A 209 15.44 6.43 -15.60
N ASP A 210 14.46 5.53 -15.63
CA ASP A 210 13.12 5.79 -16.16
C ASP A 210 12.06 5.54 -15.09
N CYS A 211 11.13 6.49 -15.00
CA CYS A 211 9.97 6.46 -14.11
C CYS A 211 8.66 6.57 -14.92
N SER A 212 8.66 6.26 -16.21
CA SER A 212 7.47 6.33 -17.07
C SER A 212 6.38 5.31 -16.72
N GLN A 213 6.77 4.21 -16.06
CA GLN A 213 5.90 3.08 -15.73
C GLN A 213 5.35 3.12 -14.30
N LEU A 214 5.39 4.28 -13.64
CA LEU A 214 4.85 4.45 -12.29
C LEU A 214 3.38 4.03 -12.21
N GLN A 215 3.09 3.24 -11.18
CA GLN A 215 1.74 2.77 -10.87
C GLN A 215 1.09 3.62 -9.79
N VAL A 216 1.86 4.11 -8.81
CA VAL A 216 1.35 4.85 -7.64
C VAL A 216 2.42 5.72 -7.00
#